data_AF-A0A957RNE5-F1
#
_entry.id   AF-A0A957RNE5-F1
#
_cell.length_a   1.000
_cell.length_b   1.000
_cell.length_c   1.000
_cell.angle_alpha   90.00
_cell.angle_beta   90.00
_cell.angle_gamma   90.00
#
_symmetry.space_group_name_H-M   'P 1'
#
loop_
_entity.id
_entity.type
_entity.pdbx_description
1 polymer ?
#
loop_
_entity_poly.entity_id
_entity_poly.type
_entity_poly.pdbx_seq_one_letter_code
_entity_poly.pdbx_strand_id
1 'polypeptide(L)'
;DWAKYFADILAELPAGGCDGFAIHTYTRFLDASRIRADFPFNADGYRHLHDEFRSYRDFMAAISDRFKGLPVLITETDPTDPNRGWEDGR
;
A
#
# COMPACT_ATOMS: atom_id res chain seq x y z
N ASP A 1 -3.88 -11.94 -1.23
CA ASP A 1 -2.50 -11.43 -1.27
C ASP A 1 -2.43 -10.31 -2.30
N TRP A 2 -2.37 -9.05 -1.83
CA TRP A 2 -2.32 -7.88 -2.72
C TRP A 2 -0.98 -7.72 -3.42
N ALA A 3 0.13 -8.10 -2.77
CA ALA A 3 1.46 -8.05 -3.35
C ALA A 3 1.58 -9.01 -4.53
N LYS A 4 1.07 -10.24 -4.38
CA LYS A 4 1.01 -11.21 -5.47
C LYS A 4 0.14 -10.70 -6.63
N TYR A 5 -1.07 -10.23 -6.34
CA TYR A 5 -1.93 -9.67 -7.38
C TYR A 5 -1.23 -8.55 -8.16
N PHE A 6 -0.57 -7.63 -7.45
CA PHE A 6 0.17 -6.54 -8.07
C PHE A 6 1.33 -7.06 -8.94
N ALA A 7 2.16 -7.98 -8.42
CA ALA A 7 3.25 -8.59 -9.17
C ALA A 7 2.76 -9.32 -10.44
N ASP A 8 1.65 -10.06 -10.33
CA ASP A 8 1.06 -10.78 -11.45
C ASP A 8 0.57 -9.79 -12.53
N ILE A 9 -0.08 -8.68 -12.16
CA ILE A 9 -0.47 -7.61 -13.12
C ILE A 9 0.77 -6.98 -13.77
N LEU A 10 1.80 -6.69 -12.99
CA LEU A 10 3.04 -6.13 -13.52
C LEU A 10 3.74 -7.08 -14.49
N ALA A 11 3.61 -8.39 -14.32
CA ALA A 11 4.21 -9.38 -15.22
C ALA A 11 3.59 -9.35 -16.62
N GLU A 12 2.30 -9.05 -16.72
CA GLU A 12 1.56 -8.97 -17.99
C GLU A 12 1.87 -7.69 -18.79
N LEU A 13 2.40 -6.64 -18.15
CA LEU A 13 2.73 -5.39 -18.85
C LEU A 13 3.96 -5.57 -19.75
N PRO A 14 3.97 -4.97 -20.96
CA PRO A 14 5.15 -4.93 -21.80
C PRO A 14 6.25 -4.05 -21.18
N ALA A 15 7.47 -4.12 -21.72
CA ALA A 15 8.50 -3.14 -21.40
C ALA A 15 8.02 -1.73 -21.80
N GLY A 16 8.07 -0.78 -20.87
CA GLY A 16 7.49 0.56 -21.06
C GLY A 16 5.95 0.60 -20.98
N GLY A 17 5.31 -0.47 -20.48
CA GLY A 17 3.84 -0.52 -20.32
C GLY A 17 3.29 0.33 -19.16
N CYS A 18 4.16 1.01 -18.41
CA CYS A 18 3.78 2.00 -17.41
C CYS A 18 4.94 2.99 -17.15
N ASP A 19 4.59 4.17 -16.65
CA ASP A 19 5.53 5.25 -16.30
C ASP A 19 5.71 5.42 -14.79
N GLY A 20 4.98 4.67 -13.97
CA GLY A 20 4.97 4.79 -12.53
C GLY A 20 3.83 4.03 -11.86
N PHE A 21 3.78 4.13 -10.54
CA PHE A 21 2.81 3.41 -9.70
C PHE A 21 2.03 4.38 -8.82
N ALA A 22 0.72 4.17 -8.73
CA ALA A 22 -0.16 4.84 -7.79
C ALA A 22 -0.59 3.83 -6.72
N ILE A 23 -0.27 4.09 -5.46
CA ILE A 23 -0.57 3.23 -4.32
C ILE A 23 -1.58 3.93 -3.42
N HIS A 24 -2.61 3.19 -3.03
CA HIS A 24 -3.55 3.60 -1.99
C HIS A 24 -3.24 2.80 -0.74
N THR A 25 -3.08 3.47 0.39
CA THR A 25 -2.81 2.82 1.68
C THR A 25 -3.38 3.65 2.81
N TYR A 26 -3.95 3.01 3.82
CA TYR A 26 -4.79 3.67 4.81
C TYR A 26 -4.39 3.28 6.21
N THR A 27 -4.63 4.16 7.18
CA THR A 27 -4.64 3.77 8.60
C THR A 27 -6.04 3.30 8.98
N ARG A 28 -6.22 2.46 10.00
CA ARG A 28 -7.58 2.09 10.42
C ARG A 28 -8.29 3.22 11.18
N PHE A 29 -7.54 3.98 11.99
CA PHE A 29 -8.03 5.06 12.85
C PHE A 29 -7.23 6.36 12.65
N LEU A 30 -7.77 7.48 13.11
CA LEU A 30 -7.10 8.77 13.26
C LEU A 30 -6.06 8.70 14.37
N ASP A 31 -4.94 8.10 14.06
CA ASP A 31 -3.81 8.05 14.95
C ASP A 31 -2.55 8.10 14.10
N ALA A 32 -1.86 9.24 14.14
CA ALA A 32 -0.64 9.44 13.37
C ALA A 32 0.47 8.44 13.74
N SER A 33 0.40 7.80 14.91
CA SER A 33 1.33 6.72 15.28
C SER A 33 1.18 5.50 14.37
N ARG A 34 -0.01 5.28 13.80
CA ARG A 34 -0.31 4.15 12.91
C ARG A 34 0.40 4.22 11.56
N ILE A 35 0.78 5.42 11.12
CA ILE A 35 1.67 5.60 9.94
C ILE A 35 3.02 4.89 10.17
N ARG A 36 3.46 4.80 11.43
CA ARG A 36 4.74 4.16 11.79
C ARG A 36 4.57 2.77 12.38
N ALA A 37 3.38 2.36 12.77
CA ALA A 37 3.16 1.05 13.35
C ALA A 37 3.43 -0.05 12.32
N ASP A 38 3.97 -1.17 12.77
CA ASP A 38 4.26 -2.33 11.94
C ASP A 38 3.38 -3.49 12.41
N PHE A 39 2.19 -3.57 11.81
CA PHE A 39 1.22 -4.60 12.12
C PHE A 39 1.22 -5.65 11.01
N PRO A 40 1.35 -6.95 11.33
CA PRO A 40 1.09 -7.99 10.34
C PRO A 40 -0.41 -8.02 10.02
N PHE A 41 -0.75 -8.34 8.78
CA PHE A 41 -2.15 -8.51 8.40
C PHE A 41 -2.79 -9.67 9.15
N ASN A 42 -3.92 -9.39 9.80
CA ASN A 42 -4.57 -10.31 10.72
C ASN A 42 -5.50 -11.31 10.02
N ALA A 43 -4.94 -12.11 9.11
CA ALA A 43 -5.63 -13.23 8.48
C ALA A 43 -4.67 -14.42 8.28
N ASP A 44 -5.19 -15.63 8.46
CA ASP A 44 -4.39 -16.85 8.29
C ASP A 44 -3.90 -16.98 6.84
N GLY A 45 -2.63 -17.37 6.69
CA GLY A 45 -1.96 -17.44 5.39
C GLY A 45 -1.48 -16.08 4.84
N TYR A 46 -1.73 -14.97 5.54
CA TYR A 46 -1.39 -13.62 5.07
C TYR A 46 -0.59 -12.78 6.08
N ARG A 47 -0.14 -13.37 7.20
CA ARG A 47 0.60 -12.67 8.26
C ARG A 47 1.99 -12.18 7.83
N HIS A 48 2.46 -12.56 6.65
CA HIS A 48 3.68 -12.04 6.02
C HIS A 48 3.49 -10.66 5.39
N LEU A 49 2.25 -10.22 5.21
CA LEU A 49 1.90 -8.91 4.66
C LEU A 49 1.69 -7.89 5.79
N HIS A 50 1.76 -6.60 5.44
CA HIS A 50 1.60 -5.49 6.37
C HIS A 50 0.17 -4.97 6.37
N ASP A 51 -0.41 -4.76 7.56
CA ASP A 51 -1.67 -4.03 7.71
C ASP A 51 -1.43 -2.51 7.68
N GLU A 52 -2.52 -1.78 7.49
CA GLU A 52 -2.58 -0.31 7.52
C GLU A 52 -1.60 0.38 6.55
N PHE A 53 -1.07 1.54 6.95
CA PHE A 53 -0.22 2.40 6.13
C PHE A 53 0.99 1.64 5.61
N ARG A 54 1.56 0.71 6.37
CA ARG A 54 2.75 -0.03 5.93
C ARG A 54 2.49 -1.04 4.81
N SER A 55 1.24 -1.30 4.43
CA SER A 55 0.91 -2.10 3.23
C SER A 55 1.56 -1.57 1.94
N TYR A 56 1.90 -0.27 1.84
CA TYR A 56 2.66 0.25 0.68
C TYR A 56 4.00 -0.49 0.47
N ARG A 57 4.62 -0.98 1.55
CA ARG A 57 5.90 -1.70 1.50
C ARG A 57 5.77 -3.02 0.76
N ASP A 58 4.63 -3.68 0.88
CA ASP A 58 4.36 -4.95 0.17
C ASP A 58 4.27 -4.71 -1.33
N PHE A 59 3.57 -3.65 -1.75
CA PHE A 59 3.52 -3.24 -3.14
C PHE A 59 4.91 -2.88 -3.67
N MET A 60 5.68 -2.08 -2.93
CA MET A 60 7.05 -1.71 -3.35
C MET A 60 7.97 -2.93 -3.45
N ALA A 61 7.85 -3.90 -2.54
CA ALA A 61 8.63 -5.14 -2.59
C ALA A 61 8.24 -6.04 -3.76
N ALA A 62 7.00 -5.96 -4.24
CA ALA A 62 6.50 -6.70 -5.40
C ALA A 62 6.89 -6.07 -6.76
N ILE A 63 7.43 -4.84 -6.78
CA ILE A 63 7.93 -4.21 -8.02
C ILE A 63 9.16 -4.98 -8.52
N SER A 64 9.01 -5.64 -9.68
CA SER A 64 10.11 -6.34 -10.33
C SER A 64 11.26 -5.40 -10.74
N ASP A 65 12.48 -5.95 -10.84
CA ASP A 65 13.70 -5.18 -11.14
C ASP A 65 13.59 -4.30 -12.39
N ARG A 66 12.86 -4.77 -13.42
CA ARG A 66 12.66 -4.01 -14.67
C ARG A 66 11.91 -2.70 -14.49
N PHE A 67 11.20 -2.51 -13.37
CA PHE A 67 10.46 -1.30 -13.07
C PHE A 67 10.99 -0.52 -11.85
N LYS A 68 12.06 -0.97 -11.19
CA LYS A 68 12.58 -0.33 -9.97
C LYS A 68 13.03 1.13 -10.15
N GLY A 69 13.26 1.59 -11.38
CA GLY A 69 13.59 2.98 -11.69
C GLY A 69 12.37 3.90 -11.83
N LEU A 70 11.15 3.36 -11.83
CA LEU A 70 9.92 4.15 -12.01
C LEU A 70 9.46 4.80 -10.69
N PRO A 71 8.85 5.98 -10.73
CA PRO A 71 8.30 6.64 -9.55
C PRO A 71 7.15 5.83 -8.93
N VAL A 72 7.10 5.84 -7.60
CA VAL A 72 6.00 5.32 -6.79
C VAL A 72 5.37 6.50 -6.06
N LEU A 73 4.08 6.73 -6.26
CA LEU A 73 3.31 7.78 -5.62
C LEU A 73 2.27 7.13 -4.69
N ILE A 74 2.19 7.61 -3.45
CA ILE A 74 1.01 7.36 -2.62
C ILE A 74 -0.01 8.43 -3.01
N THR A 75 -1.04 8.04 -3.76
CA THR A 75 -2.03 8.96 -4.33
C THR A 75 -3.29 9.08 -3.47
N GLU A 76 -3.53 8.13 -2.58
CA GLU A 76 -4.63 8.19 -1.61
C GLU A 76 -4.19 7.57 -0.28
N THR A 77 -4.42 8.31 0.80
CA THR A 77 -4.20 7.83 2.17
C THR A 77 -5.08 8.60 3.14
N ASP A 78 -5.78 7.88 4.01
CA ASP A 78 -6.66 8.41 5.05
C ASP A 78 -6.88 7.33 6.13
N PRO A 79 -7.40 7.65 7.33
CA PRO A 79 -8.15 6.73 8.17
C PRO A 79 -9.39 6.11 7.49
N THR A 80 -9.53 4.78 7.57
CA THR A 80 -10.73 4.08 7.07
C THR A 80 -11.98 4.25 7.94
N ASP A 81 -11.82 4.59 9.21
CA ASP A 81 -12.95 4.97 10.09
C ASP A 81 -13.11 6.50 10.06
N PRO A 82 -14.07 7.05 9.30
CA PRO A 82 -14.22 8.50 9.14
C PRO A 82 -14.76 9.20 10.40
N ASN A 83 -15.42 8.47 11.31
CA ASN A 83 -15.96 9.03 12.56
C ASN A 83 -14.94 9.03 13.69
N ARG A 84 -13.80 8.36 13.46
CA ARG A 84 -12.60 8.38 14.31
C ARG A 84 -11.39 8.68 13.43
N GLY A 85 -11.60 9.42 12.35
CA GLY A 85 -10.74 9.79 11.20
C GLY A 85 -10.53 11.32 11.18
N TRP A 86 -9.50 11.87 10.51
CA TRP A 86 -9.04 13.28 10.66
C TRP A 86 -10.24 14.22 10.78
N GLU A 87 -10.47 14.77 11.99
CA GLU A 87 -11.43 15.86 12.16
C GLU A 87 -10.93 17.00 11.28
N ASP A 88 -11.52 17.13 10.10
CA ASP A 88 -11.43 18.35 9.32
C ASP A 88 -12.12 19.41 10.17
N GLY A 89 -11.32 20.18 10.90
CA GLY A 89 -11.74 21.03 12.01
C GLY A 89 -12.93 21.92 11.67
N ARG A 90 -14.12 21.45 12.03
CA ARG A 90 -15.37 22.20 12.02
C ARG A 90 -16.05 22.11 13.38
#